data_AF-A0A937F4J8-F1
#
_entry.id   AF-A0A937F4J8-F1
#
_cell.length_a   1.000
_cell.length_b   1.000
_cell.length_c   1.000
_cell.angle_alpha   90.00
_cell.angle_beta   90.00
_cell.angle_gamma   90.00
#
_symmetry.space_group_name_H-M   'P 1'
#
loop_
_entity.id
_entity.type
_entity.pdbx_description
1 polymer ?
#
loop_
_entity_poly.entity_id
_entity_poly.type
_entity_poly.pdbx_seq_one_letter_code
_entity_poly.pdbx_strand_id
1 'polypeptide(L)'
;MKSGEIYEPKEKVGKNALLMAAVLSITIVPTLAIAYAFATWYTPFIYANLIICVGFGAALGYLIFPIVKWGHIVGYKNEIICMAFIWLLAMYLQWAAHVTLAANLNPEGNSTSFVLNDFLYFVSHPIDLAAAVSEISQYGLWGIGSTTFKDFGLWAVWTTEAVILFVTMIGVNQKWSTFPYSHVEANWYPKILLKKKMPLNRGFSKFIDG
;
A
#
# COMPACT_ATOMS: atom_id res chain seq x y z
N MET A 1 -32.05 -9.60 -24.17
CA MET A 1 -32.10 -9.59 -22.70
C MET A 1 -31.10 -8.54 -22.20
N LYS A 2 -31.56 -7.40 -21.65
CA LYS A 2 -30.67 -6.43 -21.02
C LYS A 2 -30.50 -6.79 -19.54
N SER A 3 -29.23 -6.93 -19.15
CA SER A 3 -28.72 -7.16 -17.81
C SER A 3 -29.49 -6.38 -16.75
N GLY A 4 -29.84 -7.03 -15.64
CA GLY A 4 -30.43 -6.35 -14.48
C GLY A 4 -29.47 -5.26 -14.00
N GLU A 5 -30.02 -4.13 -13.57
CA GLU A 5 -29.26 -3.00 -13.03
C GLU A 5 -28.45 -3.49 -11.82
N ILE A 6 -27.13 -3.65 -12.02
CA ILE A 6 -26.17 -3.97 -10.98
C ILE A 6 -26.03 -2.71 -10.12
N TYR A 7 -26.07 -2.85 -8.79
CA TYR A 7 -25.84 -1.73 -7.88
C TYR A 7 -24.50 -1.07 -8.22
N GLU A 8 -24.57 0.20 -8.64
CA GLU A 8 -23.41 1.04 -8.89
C GLU A 8 -23.23 1.99 -7.70
N PRO A 9 -22.23 1.76 -6.84
CA PRO A 9 -22.02 2.62 -5.68
C PRO A 9 -21.64 4.03 -6.15
N LYS A 10 -22.33 5.04 -5.62
CA LYS A 10 -21.93 6.44 -5.83
C LYS A 10 -20.62 6.68 -5.12
N GLU A 11 -19.55 6.84 -5.88
CA GLU A 11 -18.18 7.05 -5.36
C GLU A 11 -18.15 8.23 -4.38
N LYS A 12 -17.67 7.97 -3.16
CA LYS A 12 -17.54 8.98 -2.12
C LYS A 12 -16.47 8.56 -1.11
N VAL A 13 -15.66 9.52 -0.68
CA VAL A 13 -14.69 9.34 0.41
C VAL A 13 -15.26 9.99 1.67
N GLY A 14 -15.42 9.21 2.73
CA GLY A 14 -15.80 9.75 4.04
C GLY A 14 -14.70 10.60 4.66
N LYS A 15 -15.07 11.61 5.47
CA LYS A 15 -14.09 12.46 6.17
C LYS A 15 -13.18 11.65 7.11
N ASN A 16 -13.72 10.58 7.68
CA ASN A 16 -12.99 9.68 8.59
C ASN A 16 -11.90 8.87 7.87
N ALA A 17 -12.00 8.66 6.55
CA ALA A 17 -10.99 7.95 5.78
C ALA A 17 -9.65 8.67 5.81
N LEU A 18 -9.66 10.00 5.68
CA LEU A 18 -8.43 10.81 5.72
C LEU A 18 -7.77 10.75 7.10
N LEU A 19 -8.56 10.84 8.17
CA LEU A 19 -8.05 10.71 9.54
C LEU A 19 -7.46 9.33 9.80
N MET A 20 -8.15 8.25 9.39
CA MET A 20 -7.68 6.89 9.57
C MET A 20 -6.41 6.62 8.76
N ALA A 21 -6.39 7.08 7.49
CA ALA A 21 -5.22 6.99 6.64
C ALA A 21 -4.04 7.76 7.25
N ALA A 22 -4.25 8.97 7.77
CA ALA A 22 -3.20 9.76 8.43
C ALA A 22 -2.64 9.06 9.67
N VAL A 23 -3.52 8.57 10.57
CA VAL A 23 -3.08 7.86 11.78
C VAL A 23 -2.24 6.63 11.42
N LEU A 24 -2.73 5.78 10.50
CA LEU A 24 -1.99 4.58 10.09
C LEU A 24 -0.70 4.93 9.34
N SER A 25 -0.70 6.00 8.55
CA SER A 25 0.48 6.50 7.82
C SER A 25 1.58 7.04 8.74
N ILE A 26 1.22 7.59 9.90
CA ILE A 26 2.17 8.12 10.89
C ILE A 26 2.67 7.02 11.84
N THR A 27 1.88 5.96 12.06
CA THR A 27 2.17 4.94 13.08
C THR A 27 2.59 3.61 12.48
N ILE A 28 1.69 2.95 11.74
CA ILE A 28 1.89 1.58 11.27
C ILE A 28 2.77 1.51 10.02
N VAL A 29 2.57 2.40 9.04
CA VAL A 29 3.34 2.39 7.80
C VAL A 29 4.85 2.59 8.05
N PRO A 30 5.31 3.56 8.88
CA PRO A 30 6.72 3.71 9.17
C PRO A 30 7.29 2.49 9.90
N THR A 31 6.53 1.92 10.83
CA THR A 31 6.93 0.71 11.55
C THR A 31 7.15 -0.47 10.60
N LEU A 32 6.21 -0.73 9.68
CA LEU A 32 6.36 -1.80 8.71
C LEU A 32 7.48 -1.52 7.70
N ALA A 33 7.65 -0.27 7.28
CA ALA A 33 8.71 0.13 6.35
C ALA A 33 10.11 -0.05 6.96
N ILE A 34 10.31 0.33 8.22
CA ILE A 34 11.55 0.07 8.97
C ILE A 34 11.75 -1.44 9.12
N ALA A 35 10.73 -2.20 9.53
CA ALA A 35 10.84 -3.66 9.67
C ALA A 35 11.22 -4.34 8.35
N TYR A 36 10.66 -3.88 7.23
CA TYR A 36 11.02 -4.34 5.88
C TYR A 36 12.48 -4.03 5.53
N ALA A 37 12.94 -2.80 5.77
CA ALA A 37 14.31 -2.40 5.53
C ALA A 37 15.30 -3.27 6.33
N PHE A 38 15.04 -3.50 7.63
CA PHE A 38 15.84 -4.41 8.45
C PHE A 38 15.83 -5.85 7.91
N ALA A 39 14.65 -6.38 7.58
CA ALA A 39 14.53 -7.74 7.08
C ALA A 39 15.34 -7.95 5.80
N THR A 40 15.29 -7.00 4.86
CA THR A 40 16.06 -7.08 3.61
C THR A 40 17.56 -6.84 3.82
N TRP A 41 17.94 -5.96 4.75
CA TRP A 41 19.34 -5.64 5.05
C TRP A 41 20.11 -6.83 5.61
N TYR A 42 19.51 -7.56 6.58
CA TYR A 42 20.17 -8.69 7.25
C TYR A 42 19.98 -10.04 6.54
N THR A 43 19.25 -10.07 5.43
CA THR A 43 19.02 -11.32 4.68
C THR A 43 20.05 -11.46 3.56
N PRO A 44 21.03 -12.37 3.67
CA PRO A 44 22.06 -12.56 2.64
C PRO A 44 21.54 -13.33 1.40
N PHE A 45 20.31 -13.87 1.46
CA PHE A 45 19.75 -14.72 0.43
C PHE A 45 18.73 -13.96 -0.44
N ILE A 46 19.09 -13.72 -1.69
CA ILE A 46 18.29 -12.91 -2.63
C ILE A 46 16.84 -13.39 -2.79
N TYR A 47 16.59 -14.70 -2.82
CA TYR A 47 15.23 -15.22 -2.98
C TYR A 47 14.38 -15.05 -1.71
N ALA A 48 14.99 -14.91 -0.53
CA ALA A 48 14.26 -14.55 0.68
C ALA A 48 13.77 -13.10 0.63
N ASN A 49 14.52 -12.17 -0.01
CA ASN A 49 14.07 -10.80 -0.22
C ASN A 49 12.78 -10.73 -1.04
N LEU A 50 12.61 -11.63 -2.02
CA LEU A 50 11.36 -11.76 -2.77
C LEU A 50 10.17 -12.13 -1.86
N ILE A 51 10.37 -13.08 -0.94
CA ILE A 51 9.32 -13.50 0.01
C ILE A 51 9.00 -12.36 0.98
N ILE A 52 10.03 -11.69 1.50
CA ILE A 52 9.88 -10.53 2.40
C ILE A 52 9.13 -9.40 1.69
N CYS A 53 9.45 -9.15 0.41
CA CYS A 53 8.74 -8.20 -0.46
C CYS A 53 7.25 -8.55 -0.59
N VAL A 54 6.92 -9.80 -0.93
CA VAL A 54 5.53 -10.26 -1.01
C VAL A 54 4.81 -10.12 0.34
N GLY A 55 5.47 -10.49 1.44
CA GLY A 55 4.92 -10.37 2.80
C GLY A 55 4.65 -8.92 3.20
N PHE A 56 5.55 -8.01 2.88
CA PHE A 56 5.39 -6.58 3.14
C PHE A 56 4.23 -5.98 2.33
N GLY A 57 4.15 -6.28 1.03
CA GLY A 57 3.03 -5.84 0.19
C GLY A 57 1.68 -6.39 0.67
N ALA A 58 1.64 -7.66 1.07
CA ALA A 58 0.46 -8.26 1.69
C ALA A 58 0.07 -7.55 3.00
N ALA A 59 1.03 -7.25 3.88
CA ALA A 59 0.78 -6.53 5.12
C ALA A 59 0.17 -5.14 4.86
N LEU A 60 0.71 -4.39 3.89
CA LEU A 60 0.14 -3.10 3.47
C LEU A 60 -1.28 -3.25 2.92
N GLY A 61 -1.57 -4.34 2.18
CA GLY A 61 -2.90 -4.62 1.65
C GLY A 61 -3.94 -4.86 2.76
N TYR A 62 -3.56 -5.54 3.84
CA TYR A 62 -4.42 -5.71 5.00
C TYR A 62 -4.71 -4.39 5.74
N LEU A 63 -3.80 -3.41 5.73
CA LEU A 63 -4.02 -2.09 6.34
C LEU A 63 -5.13 -1.28 5.66
N ILE A 64 -5.52 -1.64 4.45
CA ILE A 64 -6.57 -0.94 3.70
C ILE A 64 -7.95 -1.23 4.27
N PHE A 65 -8.15 -2.43 4.84
CA PHE A 65 -9.42 -2.82 5.42
C PHE A 65 -9.96 -1.84 6.47
N PRO A 66 -9.22 -1.48 7.54
CA PRO A 66 -9.72 -0.52 8.54
C PRO A 66 -9.97 0.87 7.93
N ILE A 67 -9.16 1.31 6.96
CA ILE A 67 -9.36 2.60 6.27
C ILE A 67 -10.66 2.59 5.48
N VAL A 68 -10.94 1.52 4.73
CA VAL A 68 -12.17 1.42 3.94
C VAL A 68 -13.39 1.27 4.84
N LYS A 69 -13.33 0.34 5.80
CA LYS A 69 -14.46 -0.02 6.66
C LYS A 69 -14.88 1.14 7.55
N TRP A 70 -13.95 1.73 8.30
CA TRP A 70 -14.24 2.80 9.27
C TRP A 70 -14.11 4.20 8.68
N GLY A 71 -13.33 4.36 7.61
CA GLY A 71 -13.23 5.61 6.88
C GLY A 71 -14.37 5.84 5.90
N HIS A 72 -15.15 4.81 5.59
CA HIS A 72 -16.27 4.86 4.64
C HIS A 72 -15.81 5.26 3.23
N ILE A 73 -14.78 4.59 2.71
CA ILE A 73 -14.36 4.74 1.31
C ILE A 73 -15.29 3.90 0.44
N VAL A 74 -16.12 4.55 -0.37
CA VAL A 74 -17.05 3.91 -1.30
C VAL A 74 -16.52 4.02 -2.73
N GLY A 75 -16.47 2.89 -3.43
CA GLY A 75 -15.99 2.78 -4.80
C GLY A 75 -14.56 2.25 -4.90
N TYR A 76 -14.38 1.22 -5.74
CA TYR A 76 -13.09 0.53 -5.89
C TYR A 76 -11.98 1.44 -6.43
N LYS A 77 -12.33 2.44 -7.24
CA LYS A 77 -11.38 3.45 -7.72
C LYS A 77 -10.75 4.24 -6.57
N ASN A 78 -11.57 4.72 -5.62
CA ASN A 78 -11.08 5.48 -4.46
C ASN A 78 -10.25 4.60 -3.53
N GLU A 79 -10.63 3.34 -3.38
CA GLU A 79 -9.84 2.35 -2.65
C GLU A 79 -8.45 2.18 -3.28
N ILE A 80 -8.36 1.97 -4.60
CA ILE A 80 -7.09 1.84 -5.32
C ILE A 80 -6.22 3.10 -5.21
N ILE A 81 -6.82 4.30 -5.27
CA ILE A 81 -6.08 5.55 -5.07
C ILE A 81 -5.49 5.60 -3.65
N CYS A 82 -6.26 5.23 -2.64
CA CYS A 82 -5.76 5.14 -1.26
C CYS A 82 -4.63 4.12 -1.12
N MET A 83 -4.76 2.96 -1.77
CA MET A 83 -3.71 1.95 -1.83
C MET A 83 -2.42 2.48 -2.46
N ALA A 84 -2.53 3.17 -3.59
CA ALA A 84 -1.38 3.76 -4.27
C ALA A 84 -0.67 4.79 -3.38
N PHE A 85 -1.40 5.60 -2.63
CA PHE A 85 -0.81 6.55 -1.68
C PHE A 85 -0.03 5.83 -0.55
N ILE A 86 -0.65 4.82 0.07
CA ILE A 86 0.01 4.05 1.14
C ILE A 86 1.24 3.31 0.60
N TRP A 87 1.16 2.74 -0.60
CA TRP A 87 2.28 2.08 -1.26
C TRP A 87 3.43 3.04 -1.55
N LEU A 88 3.17 4.21 -2.14
CA LEU A 88 4.20 5.23 -2.39
C LEU A 88 4.86 5.71 -1.10
N LEU A 89 4.06 5.94 -0.05
CA LEU A 89 4.58 6.34 1.26
C LEU A 89 5.46 5.23 1.86
N ALA A 90 5.01 3.98 1.82
CA ALA A 90 5.78 2.85 2.30
C ALA A 90 7.11 2.67 1.54
N MET A 91 7.08 2.83 0.21
CA MET A 91 8.27 2.81 -0.65
C MET A 91 9.27 3.92 -0.28
N TYR A 92 8.77 5.12 -0.01
CA TYR A 92 9.60 6.25 0.41
C TYR A 92 10.24 6.00 1.79
N LEU A 93 9.43 5.61 2.77
CA LEU A 93 9.90 5.41 4.14
C LEU A 93 10.86 4.23 4.26
N GLN A 94 10.65 3.15 3.50
CA GLN A 94 11.58 2.03 3.54
C GLN A 94 12.93 2.41 2.93
N TRP A 95 12.94 3.25 1.89
CA TRP A 95 14.19 3.79 1.34
C TRP A 95 14.92 4.68 2.34
N ALA A 96 14.19 5.55 3.04
CA ALA A 96 14.78 6.36 4.12
C ALA A 96 15.41 5.48 5.21
N ALA A 97 14.74 4.39 5.60
CA ALA A 97 15.29 3.43 6.57
C ALA A 97 16.52 2.68 6.03
N HIS A 98 16.50 2.27 4.76
CA HIS A 98 17.61 1.57 4.12
C HIS A 98 18.85 2.46 4.01
N VAL A 99 18.68 3.72 3.58
CA VAL A 99 19.76 4.70 3.52
C VAL A 99 20.29 5.04 4.91
N THR A 100 19.43 5.08 5.93
CA THR A 100 19.88 5.28 7.32
C THR A 100 20.84 4.18 7.77
N LEU A 101 20.55 2.92 7.45
CA LEU A 101 21.45 1.80 7.72
C LEU A 101 22.75 1.93 6.92
N ALA A 102 22.65 2.21 5.62
CA ALA A 102 23.83 2.37 4.77
C ALA A 102 24.76 3.52 5.22
N ALA A 103 24.20 4.65 5.63
CA ALA A 103 24.96 5.82 6.11
C ALA A 103 25.67 5.57 7.44
N ASN A 104 25.13 4.66 8.26
CA ASN A 104 25.67 4.31 9.57
C ASN A 104 26.46 3.00 9.56
N LEU A 105 26.96 2.59 8.39
CA LEU A 105 27.87 1.48 8.25
C LEU A 105 29.24 1.86 8.83
N ASN A 106 29.79 1.03 9.70
CA ASN A 106 31.14 1.24 10.22
C ASN A 106 32.18 1.16 9.08
N PRO A 107 33.33 1.83 9.19
CA PRO A 107 34.37 1.84 8.15
C PRO A 107 34.87 0.44 7.75
N GLU A 108 34.79 -0.52 8.66
CA GLU A 108 35.16 -1.92 8.43
C GLU A 108 34.06 -2.74 7.73
N GLY A 109 32.87 -2.18 7.51
CA GLY A 109 31.74 -2.83 6.84
C GLY A 109 31.02 -3.92 7.63
N ASN A 110 31.47 -4.21 8.86
CA ASN A 110 31.03 -5.37 9.64
C ASN A 110 29.78 -5.12 10.49
N SER A 111 29.39 -3.86 10.69
CA SER A 111 28.25 -3.49 11.54
C SER A 111 27.61 -2.20 11.07
N THR A 112 26.31 -2.10 11.29
CA THR A 112 25.48 -0.94 11.03
C THR A 112 24.69 -0.59 12.28
N SER A 113 24.32 0.67 12.45
CA SER A 113 23.37 1.10 13.47
C SER A 113 22.18 1.84 12.84
N PHE A 114 21.04 1.84 13.52
CA PHE A 114 19.88 2.62 13.08
C PHE A 114 19.70 3.82 14.00
N VAL A 115 19.99 5.00 13.48
CA VAL A 115 19.90 6.26 14.21
C VAL A 115 18.61 6.97 13.80
N LEU A 116 17.69 7.17 14.76
CA LEU A 116 16.38 7.77 14.47
C LEU A 116 16.48 9.18 13.88
N ASN A 117 17.47 9.97 14.31
CA ASN A 117 17.68 11.33 13.79
C ASN A 117 18.03 11.32 12.29
N ASP A 118 18.85 10.37 11.86
CA ASP A 118 19.23 10.24 10.44
C ASP A 118 18.04 9.75 9.61
N PHE A 119 17.25 8.82 10.15
CA PHE A 119 16.00 8.42 9.52
C PHE A 119 15.06 9.61 9.33
N LEU A 120 14.83 10.42 10.37
CA LEU A 120 13.99 11.62 10.28
C LEU A 120 14.58 12.67 9.34
N TYR A 121 15.91 12.78 9.27
CA TYR A 121 16.60 13.63 8.30
C TYR A 121 16.24 13.22 6.87
N PHE A 122 16.43 11.95 6.50
CA PHE A 122 16.11 11.46 5.16
C PHE A 122 14.62 11.52 4.84
N VAL A 123 13.75 11.30 5.83
CA VAL A 123 12.30 11.47 5.67
C VAL A 123 11.93 12.93 5.35
N SER A 124 12.64 13.90 5.93
CA SER A 124 12.38 15.34 5.72
C SER A 124 13.13 15.96 4.54
N HIS A 125 14.17 15.30 4.02
CA HIS A 125 15.02 15.77 2.92
C HIS A 125 14.95 14.83 1.72
N PRO A 126 13.86 14.87 0.91
CA PRO A 126 13.65 13.92 -0.19
C PRO A 126 14.69 14.02 -1.30
N ILE A 127 15.30 15.19 -1.50
CA ILE A 127 16.35 15.40 -2.51
C ILE A 127 17.63 14.65 -2.09
N ASP A 128 18.02 14.76 -0.83
CA ASP A 128 19.20 14.08 -0.29
C ASP A 128 18.99 12.57 -0.25
N LEU A 129 17.77 12.12 0.10
CA LEU A 129 17.42 10.70 0.00
C LEU A 129 17.57 10.19 -1.43
N ALA A 130 17.04 10.91 -2.42
CA ALA A 130 17.15 10.52 -3.82
C ALA A 130 18.62 10.49 -4.30
N ALA A 131 19.43 11.45 -3.86
CA ALA A 131 20.86 11.48 -4.14
C ALA A 131 21.58 10.27 -3.55
N ALA A 132 21.30 9.93 -2.29
CA ALA A 132 21.88 8.76 -1.62
C ALA A 132 21.47 7.44 -2.29
N VAL A 133 20.19 7.29 -2.69
CA VAL A 133 19.74 6.11 -3.44
C VAL A 133 20.42 6.02 -4.81
N SER A 134 20.61 7.16 -5.49
CA SER A 134 21.35 7.22 -6.75
C SER A 134 22.82 6.81 -6.56
N GLU A 135 23.48 7.31 -5.52
CA GLU A 135 24.87 6.95 -5.20
C GLU A 135 25.00 5.45 -4.92
N ILE A 136 24.11 4.90 -4.10
CA ILE A 136 24.01 3.47 -3.84
C ILE A 136 23.88 2.67 -5.14
N SER A 137 23.09 3.16 -6.10
CA SER A 137 22.92 2.47 -7.39
C SER A 137 24.21 2.41 -8.21
N GLN A 138 25.07 3.41 -8.12
CA GLN A 138 26.34 3.47 -8.86
C GLN A 138 27.40 2.52 -8.27
N TYR A 139 27.48 2.44 -6.94
CA TYR A 139 28.46 1.58 -6.28
C TYR A 139 27.98 0.13 -6.16
N GLY A 140 26.67 -0.08 -6.03
CA GLY A 140 26.04 -1.37 -5.82
C GLY A 140 26.16 -1.85 -4.36
N LEU A 141 25.03 -2.18 -3.74
CA LEU A 141 24.99 -2.70 -2.37
C LEU A 141 25.25 -4.22 -2.29
N TRP A 142 24.92 -4.97 -3.33
CA TRP A 142 25.00 -6.43 -3.33
C TRP A 142 25.12 -7.01 -4.76
N GLY A 143 25.53 -8.28 -4.84
CA GLY A 143 25.81 -8.99 -6.09
C GLY A 143 25.50 -10.48 -6.01
N ILE A 144 25.48 -11.16 -7.15
CA ILE A 144 25.38 -12.63 -7.22
C ILE A 144 26.75 -13.18 -7.63
N GLY A 145 27.34 -14.01 -6.77
CA GLY A 145 28.70 -14.52 -6.99
C GLY A 145 29.74 -13.40 -6.94
N SER A 146 30.58 -13.29 -7.98
CA SER A 146 31.60 -12.23 -8.09
C SER A 146 31.12 -10.97 -8.81
N THR A 147 29.86 -10.93 -9.27
CA THR A 147 29.33 -9.80 -10.06
C THR A 147 28.42 -8.92 -9.21
N THR A 148 28.86 -7.69 -8.97
CA THR A 148 28.04 -6.65 -8.34
C THR A 148 27.10 -6.03 -9.38
N PHE A 149 25.81 -5.97 -9.07
CA PHE A 149 24.85 -5.27 -9.91
C PHE A 149 24.97 -3.76 -9.67
N LYS A 150 25.08 -3.00 -10.75
CA LYS A 150 25.23 -1.54 -10.73
C LYS A 150 24.25 -0.88 -11.68
N ASP A 151 23.95 0.38 -11.40
CA ASP A 151 23.10 1.27 -12.17
C ASP A 151 21.81 0.59 -12.63
N PHE A 152 21.67 0.37 -13.94
CA PHE A 152 20.46 -0.14 -14.57
C PHE A 152 20.02 -1.50 -14.00
N GLY A 153 20.96 -2.39 -13.70
CA GLY A 153 20.63 -3.71 -13.17
C GLY A 153 19.92 -3.62 -11.81
N LEU A 154 20.39 -2.70 -10.96
CA LEU A 154 19.84 -2.50 -9.63
C LEU A 154 18.49 -1.77 -9.68
N TRP A 155 18.37 -0.76 -10.54
CA TRP A 155 17.10 -0.06 -10.80
C TRP A 155 16.02 -1.00 -11.35
N ALA A 156 16.37 -1.97 -12.20
CA ALA A 156 15.44 -2.96 -12.72
C ALA A 156 14.90 -3.88 -11.61
N VAL A 157 15.77 -4.31 -10.69
CA VAL A 157 15.38 -5.12 -9.53
C VAL A 157 14.45 -4.33 -8.61
N TRP A 158 14.83 -3.12 -8.21
CA TRP A 158 14.01 -2.28 -7.33
C TRP A 158 12.65 -1.91 -7.95
N THR A 159 12.62 -1.66 -9.27
CA THR A 159 11.36 -1.41 -9.98
C THR A 159 10.47 -2.66 -9.96
N THR A 160 11.08 -3.83 -10.14
CA THR A 160 10.37 -5.11 -10.07
C THR A 160 9.82 -5.37 -8.68
N GLU A 161 10.60 -5.12 -7.62
CA GLU A 161 10.16 -5.20 -6.23
C GLU A 161 9.01 -4.23 -5.95
N ALA A 162 9.10 -2.99 -6.42
CA ALA A 162 8.05 -1.99 -6.28
C ALA A 162 6.73 -2.46 -6.94
N VAL A 163 6.81 -3.06 -8.12
CA VAL A 163 5.65 -3.65 -8.81
C VAL A 163 5.08 -4.84 -8.03
N ILE A 164 5.93 -5.74 -7.54
CA ILE A 164 5.49 -6.90 -6.74
C ILE A 164 4.79 -6.44 -5.47
N LEU A 165 5.31 -5.44 -4.77
CA LEU A 165 4.68 -4.84 -3.60
C LEU A 165 3.26 -4.37 -3.92
N PHE A 166 3.10 -3.62 -5.01
CA PHE A 166 1.79 -3.08 -5.38
C PHE A 166 0.82 -4.18 -5.82
N VAL A 167 1.28 -5.15 -6.62
CA VAL A 167 0.46 -6.27 -7.10
C VAL A 167 0.02 -7.16 -5.95
N THR A 168 0.90 -7.49 -5.01
CA THR A 168 0.56 -8.31 -3.84
C THR A 168 -0.40 -7.58 -2.91
N MET A 169 -0.20 -6.29 -2.69
CA MET A 169 -1.13 -5.42 -1.98
C MET A 169 -2.54 -5.45 -2.58
N ILE A 170 -2.66 -5.37 -3.91
CA ILE A 170 -3.94 -5.53 -4.62
C ILE A 170 -4.49 -6.95 -4.51
N GLY A 171 -3.62 -7.96 -4.64
CA GLY A 171 -4.00 -9.37 -4.64
C GLY A 171 -4.63 -9.82 -3.32
N VAL A 172 -4.14 -9.32 -2.18
CA VAL A 172 -4.74 -9.61 -0.87
C VAL A 172 -5.95 -8.74 -0.55
N ASN A 173 -6.15 -7.64 -1.29
CA ASN A 173 -7.26 -6.74 -1.04
C ASN A 173 -8.58 -7.38 -1.49
N GLN A 174 -9.51 -7.57 -0.55
CA GLN A 174 -10.80 -8.20 -0.81
C GLN A 174 -11.84 -7.27 -1.46
N LYS A 175 -11.40 -6.12 -2.01
CA LYS A 175 -12.25 -5.11 -2.67
C LYS A 175 -13.37 -4.63 -1.74
N TRP A 176 -12.98 -4.23 -0.53
CA TRP A 176 -13.88 -3.92 0.57
C TRP A 176 -14.85 -2.79 0.26
N SER A 177 -14.47 -1.86 -0.63
CA SER A 177 -15.33 -0.73 -1.00
C SER A 177 -16.46 -1.09 -1.98
N THR A 178 -16.49 -2.33 -2.47
CA THR A 178 -17.54 -2.82 -3.40
C THR A 178 -18.75 -3.41 -2.67
N PHE A 179 -18.71 -3.54 -1.35
CA PHE A 179 -19.86 -3.95 -0.56
C PHE A 179 -20.94 -2.86 -0.54
N PRO A 180 -22.24 -3.20 -0.55
CA PRO A 180 -23.31 -2.21 -0.46
C PRO A 180 -23.16 -1.35 0.80
N TYR A 181 -23.19 -0.04 0.61
CA TYR A 181 -23.07 0.95 1.68
C TYR A 181 -24.31 1.83 1.75
N SER A 182 -24.91 1.95 2.94
CA SER A 182 -25.99 2.90 3.18
C SER A 182 -25.40 4.22 3.67
N HIS A 183 -25.59 5.30 2.90
CA HIS A 183 -25.18 6.64 3.33
C HIS A 183 -26.05 7.21 4.46
N VAL A 184 -27.26 6.67 4.66
CA VAL A 184 -28.19 7.12 5.70
C VAL A 184 -27.80 6.52 7.06
N GLU A 185 -27.53 5.21 7.07
CA GLU A 185 -27.18 4.48 8.30
C GLU A 185 -25.67 4.40 8.54
N ALA A 186 -24.87 4.91 7.59
CA ALA A 186 -23.41 4.87 7.59
C ALA A 186 -22.81 3.45 7.78
N ASN A 187 -23.53 2.43 7.33
CA ASN A 187 -23.21 1.02 7.56
C ASN A 187 -22.99 0.24 6.26
N TRP A 188 -22.14 -0.79 6.35
CA TRP A 188 -21.86 -1.77 5.30
C TRP A 188 -22.81 -2.97 5.42
N TYR A 189 -23.39 -3.42 4.30
CA TYR A 189 -24.31 -4.56 4.27
C TYR A 189 -23.76 -5.71 3.43
N PRO A 190 -24.13 -6.96 3.75
CA PRO A 190 -23.76 -8.10 2.92
C PRO A 190 -24.46 -8.03 1.56
N LYS A 191 -23.78 -8.52 0.51
CA LYS A 191 -24.41 -8.73 -0.80
C LYS A 191 -25.39 -9.90 -0.71
N ILE A 192 -26.68 -9.64 -0.84
CA ILE A 192 -27.72 -10.67 -0.87
C ILE A 192 -28.17 -10.85 -2.32
N LEU A 193 -28.06 -12.07 -2.84
CA LEU A 193 -28.64 -12.42 -4.15
C LEU A 193 -30.15 -12.59 -3.98
N LEU A 194 -30.93 -11.72 -4.62
CA LEU A 194 -32.39 -11.82 -4.62
C LEU A 194 -32.83 -13.00 -5.50
N LYS A 195 -33.51 -13.99 -4.89
CA LYS A 195 -34.10 -15.14 -5.61
C LYS A 195 -35.24 -14.73 -6.56
N LYS A 196 -35.88 -13.58 -6.32
CA LYS A 196 -36.97 -13.05 -7.12
C LYS A 196 -36.77 -11.55 -7.28
N LYS A 197 -37.02 -11.02 -8.49
CA LYS A 197 -36.99 -9.57 -8.72
C LYS A 197 -38.05 -8.92 -7.82
N MET A 198 -37.62 -7.99 -6.96
CA MET A 198 -38.58 -7.16 -6.24
C MET A 198 -39.35 -6.32 -7.26
N PRO A 199 -40.69 -6.29 -7.18
CA PRO A 199 -41.45 -5.31 -7.93
C PRO A 199 -41.05 -3.93 -7.41
N LEU A 200 -40.32 -3.17 -8.23
CA LEU A 200 -40.09 -1.76 -7.96
C LEU A 200 -41.42 -1.06 -8.13
N ASN A 201 -42.13 -0.85 -7.02
CA ASN A 201 -43.32 -0.02 -7.01
C ASN A 201 -42.86 1.45 -7.10
N ARG A 202 -42.39 1.86 -8.28
CA ARG A 202 -42.17 3.26 -8.61
C ARG A 202 -43.54 3.92 -8.50
N GLY A 203 -43.68 4.92 -7.64
CA GLY A 203 -44.94 5.46 -7.12
C GLY A 203 -46.01 5.95 -8.12
N PHE A 204 -45.84 5.71 -9.42
CA PHE A 204 -46.87 5.93 -10.44
C PHE A 204 -48.03 4.91 -10.37
N SER A 205 -47.81 3.71 -9.86
CA SER A 205 -48.89 2.72 -9.69
C SER A 205 -49.91 3.10 -8.62
N LYS A 206 -49.59 4.03 -7.71
CA LYS A 206 -50.55 4.57 -6.74
C LYS A 206 -51.58 5.52 -7.35
N PHE A 207 -51.40 5.97 -8.59
CA PHE A 207 -52.27 6.97 -9.23
C PHE A 207 -53.19 6.37 -10.30
N ILE A 208 -53.12 5.07 -10.57
CA ILE A 208 -53.92 4.43 -11.63
C ILE A 208 -55.13 3.66 -11.07
N ASP A 209 -55.15 3.38 -9.75
CA ASP A 209 -56.24 2.66 -9.08
C ASP A 209 -57.15 3.58 -8.23
N GLY A 210 -57.36 4.83 -8.66
CA GLY A 210 -58.21 5.82 -7.98
C GLY A 210 -59.41 6.24 -8.81
#